data_AF-A0A1R0WX80-F1
#
_entry.id   AF-A0A1R0WX80-F1
#
_cell.length_a   1.000
_cell.length_b   1.000
_cell.length_c   1.000
_cell.angle_alpha   90.00
_cell.angle_beta   90.00
_cell.angle_gamma   90.00
#
_symmetry.space_group_name_H-M   'P 1'
#
loop_
_entity.id
_entity.type
_entity.pdbx_description
1 polymer ?
#
loop_
_entity_poly.entity_id
_entity_poly.type
_entity_poly.pdbx_seq_one_letter_code
_entity_poly.pdbx_strand_id
1 'polypeptide(L)' 'MKVEELTLGVRVRITYGFHIGKIGIVLAKGTQTVLLDIGEPLLISELPEYLEPAPEDPLPPGWEEMEV' A
#
# COMPACT_ATOMS: atom_id res chain seq x y z
N MET A 1 -5.34 -4.47 8.77
CA MET A 1 -4.13 -3.99 9.47
C MET A 1 -4.51 -2.87 10.44
N LYS A 2 -3.70 -2.51 11.45
CA LYS A 2 -3.93 -1.28 12.22
C LYS A 2 -3.28 -0.07 11.55
N VAL A 3 -3.80 1.15 11.77
CA VAL A 3 -3.26 2.35 11.12
C VAL A 3 -1.85 2.69 11.60
N GLU A 4 -1.51 2.33 12.85
CA GLU A 4 -0.20 2.58 13.42
C GLU A 4 0.92 1.75 12.76
N GLU A 5 0.56 0.57 12.24
CA GLU A 5 1.47 -0.37 11.56
C GLU A 5 1.78 0.06 10.12
N LEU A 6 0.95 0.94 9.53
CA LEU A 6 1.16 1.44 8.19
C LEU A 6 2.27 2.48 8.17
N THR A 7 3.24 2.28 7.28
CA THR A 7 4.31 3.25 7.01
C THR A 7 4.02 3.95 5.69
N LEU A 8 4.40 5.24 5.59
CA LEU A 8 4.27 5.97 4.33
C LEU A 8 5.16 5.34 3.26
N GLY A 9 4.69 5.31 2.02
CA GLY A 9 5.40 4.70 0.90
C GLY A 9 5.25 3.17 0.80
N VAL A 10 4.66 2.51 1.81
CA VAL A 10 4.41 1.07 1.76
C VAL A 10 3.30 0.75 0.77
N ARG A 11 3.48 -0.35 0.04
CA ARG A 11 2.48 -0.93 -0.84
C ARG A 11 1.49 -1.75 -0.04
N VAL A 12 0.21 -1.51 -0.27
CA VAL A 12 -0.89 -2.25 0.34
C VAL A 12 -1.83 -2.75 -0.73
N ARG A 13 -2.45 -3.89 -0.46
CA ARG A 13 -3.53 -4.44 -1.28
C ARG A 13 -4.86 -4.12 -0.62
N ILE A 14 -5.81 -3.67 -1.42
CA ILE A 14 -7.19 -3.45 -0.97
C ILE A 14 -7.95 -4.77 -1.03
N THR A 15 -8.58 -5.17 0.06
CA THR A 15 -9.24 -6.48 0.20
C THR A 15 -10.76 -6.40 0.23
N TYR A 16 -11.34 -5.19 0.17
CA TYR A 16 -12.79 -4.99 0.22
C TYR A 16 -13.23 -3.77 -0.60
N GLY A 17 -14.51 -3.71 -0.97
CA GLY A 17 -15.11 -2.56 -1.66
C GLY A 17 -14.88 -2.53 -3.19
N PHE A 18 -15.13 -1.37 -3.80
CA PHE A 18 -15.11 -1.18 -5.25
C PHE A 18 -13.70 -1.34 -5.87
N HIS A 19 -12.66 -1.04 -5.09
CA HIS A 19 -11.26 -1.12 -5.52
C HIS A 19 -10.56 -2.42 -5.08
N ILE A 20 -11.32 -3.45 -4.69
CA ILE A 20 -10.77 -4.74 -4.27
C ILE A 20 -9.77 -5.31 -5.28
N GLY A 21 -8.65 -5.80 -4.76
CA GLY A 21 -7.56 -6.39 -5.53
C GLY A 21 -6.53 -5.40 -6.05
N LYS A 22 -6.82 -4.09 -6.07
CA LYS A 22 -5.83 -3.08 -6.47
C LYS A 22 -4.72 -2.92 -5.43
N ILE A 23 -3.55 -2.51 -5.92
CA ILE A 23 -2.40 -2.15 -5.11
C ILE A 23 -2.37 -0.62 -4.99
N GLY A 24 -2.18 -0.13 -3.77
CA GLY A 24 -2.01 1.29 -3.49
C GLY A 24 -0.74 1.57 -2.69
N ILE A 25 -0.21 2.78 -2.82
CA ILE A 25 0.90 3.29 -2.01
C ILE A 25 0.32 4.20 -0.93
N VAL A 26 0.72 3.98 0.32
CA VAL A 26 0.29 4.81 1.45
C VAL A 26 0.91 6.21 1.36
N LEU A 27 0.08 7.22 1.09
CA LEU A 27 0.53 8.62 1.02
C LEU A 27 0.36 9.37 2.34
N ALA A 28 -0.73 9.11 3.06
CA ALA A 28 -1.00 9.77 4.33
C ALA A 28 -1.86 8.90 5.25
N LYS A 29 -1.71 9.10 6.56
CA LYS A 29 -2.50 8.45 7.60
C LYS A 29 -3.39 9.48 8.27
N GLY A 30 -4.70 9.31 8.12
CA GLY A 30 -5.69 9.99 8.94
C GLY A 30 -5.95 9.24 10.24
N THR A 31 -6.84 9.79 11.07
CA THR A 31 -7.23 9.16 12.33
C THR A 31 -8.04 7.87 12.15
N GLN A 32 -8.73 7.73 11.02
CA GLN A 32 -9.61 6.60 10.71
C GLN A 32 -9.31 5.95 9.36
N THR A 33 -8.88 6.74 8.39
CA THR A 33 -8.62 6.28 7.01
C THR A 33 -7.18 6.53 6.61
N VAL A 34 -6.79 5.88 5.53
CA VAL A 34 -5.47 5.98 4.92
C VAL A 34 -5.68 6.48 3.49
N LEU A 35 -4.93 7.50 3.10
CA LEU A 35 -4.94 7.99 1.72
C LEU A 35 -3.96 7.16 0.89
N LEU A 36 -4.45 6.59 -0.21
CA LEU A 36 -3.70 5.74 -1.11
C LEU A 36 -3.62 6.34 -2.51
N ASP A 37 -2.46 6.18 -3.14
CA ASP A 37 -2.30 6.30 -4.59
C ASP A 37 -2.40 4.92 -5.21
N ILE A 38 -3.35 4.72 -6.12
CA ILE A 38 -3.59 3.44 -6.81
C ILE A 38 -3.11 3.46 -8.28
N GLY A 39 -2.31 4.46 -8.69
CA GLY A 39 -1.81 4.59 -10.06
C GLY A 39 -2.87 5.05 -11.08
N GLU A 40 -3.99 5.58 -10.59
CA GLU A 40 -5.07 6.17 -11.39
C GLU A 40 -5.15 7.68 -11.14
N PRO A 41 -5.84 8.47 -11.98
CA PRO A 41 -6.02 9.91 -11.77
C PRO A 41 -6.99 10.22 -10.61
N LEU A 42 -6.95 9.45 -9.54
CA LEU A 42 -7.76 9.57 -8.34
C LEU A 42 -7.01 8.97 -7.14
N LEU A 43 -6.92 9.73 -6.06
CA LEU A 43 -6.53 9.22 -4.75
C LEU A 43 -7.74 8.69 -4.01
N ILE A 44 -7.57 7.60 -3.27
CA ILE A 44 -8.66 6.97 -2.53
C ILE A 44 -8.36 6.99 -1.03
N SER A 45 -9.40 7.12 -0.22
CA SER A 45 -9.28 6.98 1.23
C SER A 45 -9.93 5.66 1.64
N GLU A 46 -9.19 4.80 2.31
CA GLU A 46 -9.65 3.48 2.70
C GLU A 46 -9.48 3.22 4.20
N LEU A 47 -10.29 2.31 4.73
CA LEU A 47 -10.15 1.87 6.11
C LEU A 47 -8.96 0.90 6.24
N PRO A 48 -8.11 1.02 7.28
CA PRO A 48 -6.97 0.12 7.51
C PRO A 48 -7.33 -1.37 7.59
N GLU A 49 -8.56 -1.69 8.00
CA GLU A 49 -9.10 -3.04 8.06
C GLU A 49 -9.26 -3.69 6.68
N TYR A 50 -9.37 -2.88 5.61
CA TYR A 50 -9.47 -3.34 4.23
C TYR A 50 -8.11 -3.39 3.52
N LEU A 51 -7.02 -3.22 4.28
CA LEU A 51 -5.66 -3.19 3.75
C LEU A 51 -4.83 -4.34 4.31
N GLU A 52 -4.08 -4.96 3.40
CA GLU A 52 -3.05 -5.96 3.68
C GLU A 52 -1.72 -5.52 3.05
N PRO A 53 -0.56 -5.95 3.60
CA PRO A 53 0.72 -5.68 2.96
C PRO A 53 0.73 -6.30 1.57
N ALA A 54 1.13 -5.53 0.56
CA ALA A 54 1.44 -6.08 -0.74
C ALA A 54 2.93 -6.44 -0.81
N PRO A 55 3.31 -7.55 -1.45
CA PRO A 55 4.72 -7.81 -1.71
C PRO A 55 5.32 -6.67 -2.51
N GLU A 56 6.58 -6.35 -2.20
CA GLU A 56 7.40 -5.46 -3.03
C GLU A 56 7.55 -6.09 -4.42
N ASP A 57 7.73 -5.25 -5.44
CA ASP A 57 8.04 -5.79 -6.75
C ASP A 57 9.35 -6.58 -6.63
N PRO A 58 9.44 -7.77 -7.23
CA PRO A 58 10.69 -8.49 -7.25
C PRO A 58 11.76 -7.59 -7.86
N LEU A 59 12.93 -7.55 -7.23
CA LEU A 59 14.07 -6.84 -7.76
C LEU A 59 14.32 -7.32 -9.19
N PRO A 60 14.66 -6.41 -10.13
CA PRO A 60 15.05 -6.82 -11.45
C PRO A 60 16.23 -7.82 -11.35
N PRO A 61 16.32 -8.81 -12.26
CA PRO A 61 17.42 -9.77 -12.24
C PRO A 61 18.77 -9.03 -12.22
N GLY A 62 19.63 -9.35 -11.24
CA GLY A 62 20.96 -8.73 -11.08
C GLY A 62 21.03 -7.53 -10.13
N TRP A 63 19.94 -7.17 -9.45
CA TRP A 63 19.89 -6.16 -8.38
C TRP A 63 19.86 -6.78 -6.98
N GLU A 64 20.31 -8.03 -6.82
CA GLU A 64 20.46 -8.64 -5.50
C GLU A 64 21.39 -7.77 -4.64
N GLU A 65 20.97 -7.49 -3.40
CA GLU A 65 21.79 -6.74 -2.44
C GLU A 65 23.09 -7.49 -2.20
N MET A 66 24.22 -6.95 -2.65
CA MET A 66 25.52 -7.42 -2.18
C MET A 66 25.68 -6.94 -0.74
N GLU A 67 25.79 -7.87 0.21
CA GLU A 67 26.35 -7.54 1.52
C GLU A 67 27.77 -6.99 1.32
N VAL A 68 27.99 -5.74 1.75
CA VAL A 68 29.31 -5.07 1.76
C VAL A 68 29.94 -5.20 3.13
#